data_AF-A0A6L7CI69-F1
#
_entry.id   AF-A0A6L7CI69-F1
#
_cell.length_a   1.000
_cell.length_b   1.000
_cell.length_c   1.000
_cell.angle_alpha   90.00
_cell.angle_beta   90.00
_cell.angle_gamma   90.00
#
_symmetry.space_group_name_H-M   'P 1'
#
loop_
_entity.id
_entity.type
_entity.pdbx_description
1 polymer ?
#
loop_
_entity_poly.entity_id
_entity_poly.type
_entity_poly.pdbx_seq_one_letter_code
_entity_poly.pdbx_strand_id
1 'polypeptide(L)'
;MRYTAGLTTKIAGKTLDLSIPLPQGARYQAWTRKEPVGVVAGIVPWNFPLMIGMWKVMPALAAGCSIVIKPSETTPLTMLRVAELASEAGIPDGVFNVVTGSGAVCGAALTSHPHVAKISFTGSTATGKGIARTAADRLTRVTLELGGKNPAIVLKDADPQWVIEGLMTGSFLNQGQVCAASSRIYIEAPLFDTLVSGFEQAVKSLQVGPGMSPVAQINPVVSRAHCDKVCSFLDDAQAQQAELIRGSNGPAGEGYYVAPTLVVNPDAKLRLTREEVFGPVVNLVRVADGEEALQLANDTEYGLTASVWTQNLSQALEYSDRLQAGTVWVNSHTLIDANLPFGGMKQSGTGRDFGPDWLDGWCETKSVCVRY
;
A
#
# COMPACT_ATOMS: atom_id res chain seq x y z
N MET A 1 -16.44 -2.68 1.03
CA MET A 1 -17.70 -2.45 1.79
C MET A 1 -18.43 -3.75 2.09
N ARG A 2 -19.01 -4.44 1.08
CA ARG A 2 -19.80 -5.67 1.28
C ARG A 2 -19.08 -6.77 2.06
N TYR A 3 -17.82 -7.04 1.70
CA TYR A 3 -16.98 -8.01 2.42
C TYR A 3 -16.91 -7.71 3.92
N THR A 4 -16.51 -6.49 4.28
CA THR A 4 -16.39 -6.03 5.67
C THR A 4 -17.72 -6.01 6.41
N ALA A 5 -18.82 -5.65 5.75
CA ALA A 5 -20.16 -5.75 6.33
C ALA A 5 -20.49 -7.20 6.73
N GLY A 6 -20.07 -8.18 5.93
CA GLY A 6 -20.19 -9.60 6.25
C GLY A 6 -19.37 -10.06 7.46
N LEU A 7 -18.36 -9.29 7.89
CA LEU A 7 -17.55 -9.62 9.08
C LEU A 7 -18.20 -9.18 10.40
N THR A 8 -19.16 -8.26 10.36
CA THR A 8 -19.83 -7.69 11.56
C THR A 8 -20.43 -8.75 12.49
N THR A 9 -20.97 -9.83 11.94
CA THR A 9 -21.58 -10.94 12.69
C THR A 9 -20.61 -12.09 12.97
N LYS A 10 -19.32 -11.93 12.62
CA LYS A 10 -18.28 -12.95 12.72
C LYS A 10 -17.17 -12.58 13.71
N ILE A 11 -17.30 -11.45 14.40
CA ILE A 11 -16.39 -11.07 15.48
C ILE A 11 -16.60 -12.05 16.64
N ALA A 12 -15.57 -12.82 16.97
CA ALA A 12 -15.64 -13.85 18.00
C ALA A 12 -14.51 -13.72 19.03
N GLY A 13 -14.85 -14.05 20.28
CA GLY A 13 -13.87 -14.33 21.33
C GLY A 13 -13.45 -15.80 21.34
N LYS A 14 -12.72 -16.21 22.38
CA LYS A 14 -12.30 -17.60 22.60
C LYS A 14 -12.70 -18.03 24.02
N THR A 15 -13.23 -19.24 24.19
CA THR A 15 -13.29 -19.90 25.50
C THR A 15 -11.95 -20.57 25.77
N LEU A 16 -11.49 -20.56 27.02
CA LEU A 16 -10.14 -21.00 27.40
C LEU A 16 -10.20 -21.97 28.58
N ASP A 17 -9.49 -23.09 28.46
CA ASP A 17 -9.21 -23.99 29.58
C ASP A 17 -7.96 -23.49 30.32
N LEU A 18 -8.13 -23.12 31.59
CA LEU A 18 -7.07 -22.54 32.39
C LEU A 18 -6.51 -23.54 33.41
N SER A 19 -5.19 -23.64 33.47
CA SER A 19 -4.47 -24.46 34.45
C SER A 19 -4.03 -23.63 35.67
N ILE A 20 -4.96 -22.88 36.28
CA ILE A 20 -4.67 -22.08 37.49
C ILE A 20 -4.79 -22.99 38.73
N PRO A 21 -3.71 -23.26 39.47
CA PRO A 21 -3.74 -24.24 40.56
C PRO A 21 -4.18 -23.65 41.90
N LEU A 22 -4.46 -22.35 41.97
CA LEU A 22 -4.69 -21.62 43.22
C LEU A 22 -6.07 -20.96 43.27
N PRO A 23 -6.78 -21.02 44.40
CA PRO A 23 -6.54 -21.95 45.51
C PRO A 23 -6.81 -23.39 45.07
N GLN A 24 -6.25 -24.36 45.80
CA GLN A 24 -6.43 -25.78 45.48
C GLN A 24 -7.92 -26.15 45.41
N GLY A 25 -8.30 -26.86 44.34
CA GLY A 25 -9.69 -27.28 44.10
C GLY A 25 -10.59 -26.21 43.47
N ALA A 26 -10.11 -24.98 43.22
CA ALA A 26 -10.86 -23.97 42.49
C ALA A 26 -11.05 -24.36 41.01
N ARG A 27 -12.23 -24.05 40.46
CA ARG A 27 -12.50 -24.16 39.03
C ARG A 27 -12.56 -22.76 38.43
N TYR A 28 -12.12 -22.66 37.18
CA TYR A 28 -12.09 -21.41 36.45
C TYR A 28 -12.79 -21.58 35.12
N GLN A 29 -13.69 -20.64 34.81
CA GLN A 29 -14.26 -20.48 33.49
C GLN A 29 -13.72 -19.19 32.90
N ALA A 30 -13.10 -19.27 31.73
CA ALA A 30 -12.52 -18.11 31.09
C ALA A 30 -12.91 -18.00 29.62
N TRP A 31 -13.06 -16.76 29.18
CA TRP A 31 -13.29 -16.43 27.79
C TRP A 31 -12.77 -15.02 27.46
N THR A 32 -12.59 -14.74 26.18
CA THR A 32 -12.30 -13.40 25.69
C THR A 32 -13.51 -12.76 25.03
N ARG A 33 -13.56 -11.43 25.03
CA ARG A 33 -14.48 -10.60 24.26
C ARG A 33 -13.69 -9.66 23.37
N LYS A 34 -14.21 -9.38 22.18
CA LYS A 34 -13.70 -8.35 21.29
C LYS A 34 -14.62 -7.14 21.41
N GLU A 35 -14.09 -6.03 21.89
CA GLU A 35 -14.84 -4.77 22.08
C GLU A 35 -14.27 -3.71 21.13
N PRO A 36 -15.07 -2.81 20.54
CA PRO A 36 -14.55 -1.74 19.68
C PRO A 36 -13.49 -0.92 20.39
N VAL A 37 -12.41 -0.53 19.70
CA VAL A 37 -11.36 0.31 20.30
C VAL A 37 -11.85 1.70 20.67
N GLY A 38 -12.95 2.19 20.08
CA GLY A 38 -13.53 3.50 20.36
C GLY A 38 -13.47 4.43 19.15
N VAL A 39 -13.02 5.67 19.34
CA VAL A 39 -12.91 6.66 18.26
C VAL A 39 -11.64 6.43 17.45
N VAL A 40 -11.77 6.34 16.13
CA VAL A 40 -10.65 6.16 15.21
C VAL A 40 -10.38 7.45 14.43
N ALA A 41 -9.10 7.79 14.28
CA ALA A 41 -8.62 8.76 13.31
C ALA A 41 -8.16 8.05 12.03
N GLY A 42 -8.82 8.31 10.91
CA GLY A 42 -8.37 7.85 9.59
C GLY A 42 -7.65 8.95 8.84
N ILE A 43 -6.39 8.76 8.46
CA ILE A 43 -5.65 9.71 7.61
C ILE A 43 -5.29 9.01 6.31
N VAL A 44 -5.78 9.52 5.16
CA VAL A 44 -5.67 8.83 3.87
C VAL A 44 -4.90 9.63 2.81
N PRO A 45 -4.17 8.95 1.91
CA PRO A 45 -3.39 9.58 0.86
C PRO A 45 -4.31 10.02 -0.30
N TRP A 46 -3.69 10.63 -1.30
CA TRP A 46 -4.36 11.20 -2.46
C TRP A 46 -4.45 10.27 -3.68
N ASN A 47 -3.76 9.12 -3.67
CA ASN A 47 -3.58 8.33 -4.89
C ASN A 47 -4.77 7.44 -5.23
N PHE A 48 -5.46 6.90 -4.22
CA PHE A 48 -6.77 6.28 -4.38
C PHE A 48 -7.73 6.82 -3.31
N PRO A 49 -8.20 8.07 -3.43
CA PRO A 49 -8.87 8.79 -2.35
C PRO A 49 -10.12 8.07 -1.82
N LEU A 50 -10.94 7.57 -2.74
CA LEU A 50 -12.15 6.83 -2.39
C LEU A 50 -11.80 5.45 -1.81
N MET A 51 -10.99 4.68 -2.54
CA MET A 51 -10.72 3.29 -2.20
C MET A 51 -10.02 3.17 -0.84
N ILE A 52 -8.90 3.87 -0.64
CA ILE A 52 -8.15 3.84 0.63
C ILE A 52 -8.94 4.53 1.75
N GLY A 53 -9.75 5.55 1.43
CA GLY A 53 -10.78 6.09 2.31
C GLY A 53 -11.62 4.99 2.96
N MET A 54 -12.20 4.15 2.11
CA MET A 54 -13.08 3.06 2.55
C MET A 54 -12.34 1.92 3.24
N TRP A 55 -11.05 1.72 3.00
CA TRP A 55 -10.23 0.76 3.77
C TRP A 55 -10.14 1.13 5.24
N LYS A 56 -10.29 2.41 5.58
CA LYS A 56 -10.28 2.87 6.98
C LYS A 56 -11.68 2.95 7.57
N VAL A 57 -12.64 3.47 6.80
CA VAL A 57 -14.02 3.65 7.26
C VAL A 57 -14.70 2.31 7.52
N MET A 58 -14.65 1.39 6.56
CA MET A 58 -15.44 0.16 6.65
C MET A 58 -15.10 -0.73 7.85
N PRO A 59 -13.82 -1.05 8.13
CA PRO A 59 -13.51 -1.89 9.29
C PRO A 59 -13.74 -1.17 10.62
N ALA A 60 -13.60 0.16 10.70
CA ALA A 60 -13.97 0.92 11.89
C ALA A 60 -15.46 0.73 12.22
N LEU A 61 -16.33 1.01 11.24
CA LEU A 61 -17.77 0.88 11.42
C LEU A 61 -18.17 -0.58 11.69
N ALA A 62 -17.56 -1.53 10.99
CA ALA A 62 -17.88 -2.94 11.15
C ALA A 62 -17.47 -3.50 12.52
N ALA A 63 -16.41 -2.99 13.12
CA ALA A 63 -16.01 -3.32 14.49
C ALA A 63 -16.87 -2.63 15.57
N GLY A 64 -17.73 -1.68 15.20
CA GLY A 64 -18.53 -0.88 16.12
C GLY A 64 -17.82 0.39 16.63
N CYS A 65 -16.77 0.84 15.94
CA CYS A 65 -16.10 2.11 16.22
C CYS A 65 -16.83 3.29 15.56
N SER A 66 -16.54 4.50 16.02
CA SER A 66 -16.77 5.73 15.23
C SER A 66 -15.46 6.20 14.60
N ILE A 67 -15.54 6.95 13.50
CA ILE A 67 -14.35 7.41 12.78
C ILE A 67 -14.47 8.88 12.35
N VAL A 68 -13.36 9.59 12.55
CA VAL A 68 -13.08 10.89 11.92
C VAL A 68 -12.03 10.65 10.85
N ILE A 69 -12.40 10.82 9.57
CA ILE A 69 -11.49 10.67 8.45
C ILE A 69 -11.02 12.03 7.92
N LYS A 70 -9.74 12.11 7.63
CA LYS A 70 -9.09 13.25 7.00
C LYS A 70 -8.50 12.81 5.66
N PRO A 71 -9.16 13.13 4.53
CA PRO A 71 -8.56 12.95 3.21
C PRO A 71 -7.37 13.89 3.01
N SER A 72 -6.52 13.56 2.04
CA SER A 72 -5.50 14.51 1.57
C SER A 72 -6.19 15.78 1.06
N GLU A 73 -5.56 16.91 1.38
CA GLU A 73 -5.93 18.25 0.90
C GLU A 73 -5.99 18.34 -0.63
N THR A 74 -5.25 17.48 -1.35
CA THR A 74 -5.22 17.45 -2.81
C THR A 74 -6.47 16.81 -3.41
N THR A 75 -7.12 15.89 -2.69
CA THR A 75 -8.22 15.06 -3.24
C THR A 75 -9.37 14.83 -2.25
N PRO A 76 -10.02 15.88 -1.72
CA PRO A 76 -10.99 15.74 -0.63
C PRO A 76 -12.40 15.30 -1.09
N LEU A 77 -12.77 15.58 -2.35
CA LEU A 77 -14.16 15.63 -2.80
C LEU A 77 -14.90 14.28 -2.69
N THR A 78 -14.23 13.17 -2.98
CA THR A 78 -14.89 11.85 -2.94
C THR A 78 -15.26 11.43 -1.53
N MET A 79 -14.47 11.79 -0.51
CA MET A 79 -14.83 11.51 0.89
C MET A 79 -15.98 12.39 1.38
N LEU A 80 -16.06 13.64 0.92
CA LEU A 80 -17.21 14.49 1.22
C LEU A 80 -18.49 13.90 0.62
N ARG A 81 -18.45 13.43 -0.63
CA ARG A 81 -19.60 12.74 -1.24
C ARG A 81 -19.97 11.45 -0.51
N VAL A 82 -18.99 10.69 0.01
CA VAL A 82 -19.28 9.52 0.85
C VAL A 82 -19.98 9.93 2.16
N ALA A 83 -19.68 11.10 2.73
CA ALA A 83 -20.36 11.60 3.93
C ALA A 83 -21.86 11.83 3.67
N GLU A 84 -22.20 12.48 2.56
CA GLU A 84 -23.59 12.67 2.14
C GLU A 84 -24.31 11.32 1.96
N LEU A 85 -23.66 10.39 1.26
CA LEU A 85 -24.20 9.05 1.02
C LEU A 85 -24.35 8.22 2.31
N ALA A 86 -23.48 8.43 3.30
CA ALA A 86 -23.57 7.77 4.60
C ALA A 86 -24.80 8.25 5.39
N SER A 87 -25.11 9.55 5.33
CA SER A 87 -26.33 10.10 5.89
C SER A 87 -27.57 9.56 5.17
N GLU A 88 -27.57 9.51 3.84
CA GLU A 88 -28.64 8.90 3.04
C GLU A 88 -28.84 7.41 3.39
N ALA A 89 -27.76 6.69 3.69
CA ALA A 89 -27.79 5.28 4.09
C ALA A 89 -28.22 5.05 5.56
N GLY A 90 -28.46 6.11 6.33
CA GLY A 90 -28.91 6.03 7.73
C GLY A 90 -27.80 5.72 8.73
N ILE A 91 -26.53 6.03 8.40
CA ILE A 91 -25.45 5.99 9.40
C ILE A 91 -25.74 7.07 10.46
N PRO A 92 -25.78 6.73 11.77
CA PRO A 92 -26.13 7.70 12.80
C PRO A 92 -25.17 8.89 12.85
N ASP A 93 -25.70 10.07 13.20
CA ASP A 93 -24.90 11.29 13.31
C ASP A 93 -23.70 11.10 14.25
N GLY A 94 -22.54 11.62 13.82
CA GLY A 94 -21.28 11.53 14.57
C GLY A 94 -20.56 10.18 14.50
N VAL A 95 -21.16 9.12 13.93
CA VAL A 95 -20.48 7.83 13.73
C VAL A 95 -19.41 7.92 12.63
N PHE A 96 -19.70 8.66 11.56
CA PHE A 96 -18.76 8.95 10.47
C PHE A 96 -18.63 10.45 10.26
N ASN A 97 -17.41 10.98 10.35
CA ASN A 97 -17.12 12.40 10.20
C ASN A 97 -15.99 12.58 9.19
N VAL A 98 -16.08 13.59 8.33
CA VAL A 98 -15.02 13.96 7.37
C VAL A 98 -14.53 15.36 7.70
N VAL A 99 -13.21 15.52 7.86
CA VAL A 99 -12.57 16.82 8.09
C VAL A 99 -11.51 17.09 7.02
N THR A 100 -11.59 18.24 6.36
CA THR A 100 -10.63 18.66 5.32
C THR A 100 -9.67 19.72 5.85
N GLY A 101 -8.47 19.78 5.27
CA GLY A 101 -7.42 20.72 5.68
C GLY A 101 -6.03 20.13 5.45
N SER A 102 -4.97 20.84 5.84
CA SER A 102 -3.60 20.35 5.64
C SER A 102 -3.20 19.24 6.61
N GLY A 103 -2.28 18.37 6.20
CA GLY A 103 -1.71 17.34 7.09
C GLY A 103 -1.10 17.93 8.37
N ALA A 104 -0.31 19.01 8.22
CA ALA A 104 0.42 19.64 9.32
C ALA A 104 -0.47 20.27 10.41
N VAL A 105 -1.70 20.68 10.06
CA VAL A 105 -2.63 21.30 11.03
C VAL A 105 -3.71 20.30 11.41
N CYS A 106 -4.58 19.94 10.47
CA CYS A 106 -5.74 19.10 10.74
C CYS A 106 -5.34 17.65 11.04
N GLY A 107 -4.35 17.11 10.33
CA GLY A 107 -3.83 15.76 10.60
C GLY A 107 -3.17 15.67 11.98
N ALA A 108 -2.25 16.60 12.27
CA ALA A 108 -1.53 16.65 13.55
C ALA A 108 -2.47 16.83 14.76
N ALA A 109 -3.47 17.71 14.64
CA ALA A 109 -4.49 17.90 15.67
C ALA A 109 -5.29 16.62 15.92
N LEU A 110 -5.68 15.91 14.85
CA LEU A 110 -6.46 14.69 14.98
C LEU A 110 -5.64 13.55 15.60
N THR A 111 -4.37 13.37 15.19
CA THR A 111 -3.52 12.29 15.71
C THR A 111 -3.05 12.50 17.15
N SER A 112 -3.06 13.73 17.65
CA SER A 112 -2.72 14.06 19.04
C SER A 112 -3.95 14.16 19.95
N HIS A 113 -5.17 14.08 19.39
CA HIS A 113 -6.39 14.35 20.12
C HIS A 113 -6.64 13.31 21.24
N PRO A 114 -7.00 13.75 22.47
CA PRO A 114 -7.03 12.86 23.61
C PRO A 114 -8.07 11.74 23.55
N HIS A 115 -9.16 11.95 22.82
CA HIS A 115 -10.24 10.96 22.72
C HIS A 115 -10.06 9.96 21.56
N VAL A 116 -9.01 10.10 20.74
CA VAL A 116 -8.71 9.14 19.68
C VAL A 116 -8.02 7.92 20.29
N ALA A 117 -8.64 6.75 20.13
CA ALA A 117 -8.14 5.48 20.67
C ALA A 117 -7.25 4.72 19.67
N LYS A 118 -7.43 4.99 18.37
CA LYS A 118 -6.65 4.39 17.28
C LYS A 118 -6.43 5.38 16.15
N ILE A 119 -5.27 5.31 15.52
CA ILE A 119 -4.95 5.99 14.28
C ILE A 119 -4.74 4.94 13.19
N SER A 120 -5.42 5.07 12.06
CA SER A 120 -5.12 4.34 10.83
C SER A 120 -4.59 5.32 9.80
N PHE A 121 -3.31 5.20 9.45
CA PHE A 121 -2.61 6.11 8.56
C PHE A 121 -2.09 5.36 7.33
N THR A 122 -2.28 5.96 6.16
CA THR A 122 -1.59 5.56 4.94
C THR A 122 -0.91 6.77 4.32
N GLY A 123 0.38 6.66 3.98
CA GLY A 123 1.15 7.77 3.42
C GLY A 123 2.66 7.59 3.55
N SER A 124 3.44 8.67 3.53
CA SER A 124 4.91 8.57 3.55
C SER A 124 5.45 8.01 4.87
N THR A 125 6.57 7.28 4.79
CA THR A 125 7.25 6.74 5.98
C THR A 125 7.67 7.82 6.97
N ALA A 126 8.15 8.96 6.48
CA ALA A 126 8.54 10.08 7.35
C ALA A 126 7.35 10.60 8.18
N THR A 127 6.18 10.76 7.55
CA THR A 127 4.96 11.20 8.24
C THR A 127 4.46 10.12 9.20
N GLY A 128 4.45 8.85 8.78
CA GLY A 128 4.07 7.72 9.63
C GLY A 128 4.92 7.60 10.90
N LYS A 129 6.24 7.80 10.79
CA LYS A 129 7.14 7.86 11.96
C LYS A 129 6.80 9.02 12.90
N GLY A 130 6.45 10.18 12.35
CA GLY A 130 5.97 11.33 13.14
C GLY A 130 4.72 10.98 13.94
N ILE A 131 3.73 10.40 13.27
CA ILE A 131 2.47 9.94 13.89
C ILE A 131 2.74 8.89 14.97
N ALA A 132 3.61 7.92 14.72
CA ALA A 132 3.96 6.89 15.69
C ALA A 132 4.57 7.48 16.98
N ARG A 133 5.44 8.49 16.85
CA ARG A 133 6.01 9.21 18.00
C ARG A 133 4.94 9.94 18.80
N THR A 134 4.05 10.68 18.13
CA THR A 134 2.92 11.35 18.78
C THR A 134 1.97 10.35 19.45
N ALA A 135 1.72 9.20 18.82
CA ALA A 135 0.87 8.15 19.38
C ALA A 135 1.47 7.52 20.64
N ALA A 136 2.81 7.44 20.73
CA ALA A 136 3.50 6.87 21.87
C ALA A 136 3.24 7.63 23.18
N ASP A 137 3.08 8.96 23.13
CA ASP A 137 2.78 9.80 24.31
C ASP A 137 1.49 9.39 25.03
N ARG A 138 0.57 8.74 24.30
CA ARG A 138 -0.75 8.32 24.80
C ARG A 138 -0.99 6.82 24.69
N LEU A 139 0.00 6.07 24.19
CA LEU A 139 -0.15 4.66 23.81
C LEU A 139 -1.34 4.43 22.86
N THR A 140 -1.62 5.41 21.98
CA THR A 140 -2.67 5.31 20.97
C THR A 140 -2.30 4.21 19.98
N ARG A 141 -3.24 3.30 19.67
CA ARG A 141 -3.01 2.22 18.72
C ARG A 141 -2.76 2.80 17.33
N VAL A 142 -1.81 2.24 16.58
CA VAL A 142 -1.53 2.68 15.21
C VAL A 142 -1.58 1.52 14.22
N THR A 143 -2.14 1.78 13.06
CA THR A 143 -1.90 0.99 11.84
C THR A 143 -1.26 1.93 10.84
N LEU A 144 -0.08 1.56 10.35
CA LEU A 144 0.76 2.37 9.49
C LEU A 144 1.03 1.60 8.20
N GLU A 145 0.46 2.06 7.10
CA GLU A 145 0.72 1.54 5.75
C GLU A 145 1.55 2.60 5.02
N LEU A 146 2.85 2.33 4.83
CA LEU A 146 3.84 3.36 4.47
C LEU A 146 4.42 3.12 3.07
N GLY A 147 5.49 3.84 2.72
CA GLY A 147 6.08 3.79 1.37
C GLY A 147 6.64 2.41 1.00
N GLY A 148 6.88 2.23 -0.30
CA GLY A 148 7.46 1.02 -0.86
C GLY A 148 8.56 1.29 -1.90
N LYS A 149 9.39 0.28 -2.14
CA LYS A 149 10.28 0.21 -3.32
C LYS A 149 10.25 -1.21 -3.88
N ASN A 150 9.07 -1.59 -4.35
CA ASN A 150 8.69 -2.98 -4.51
C ASN A 150 9.45 -3.64 -5.68
N PRO A 151 10.12 -4.77 -5.42
CA PRO A 151 10.85 -5.50 -6.44
C PRO A 151 9.96 -6.50 -7.20
N ALA A 152 10.29 -6.74 -8.46
CA ALA A 152 9.89 -7.92 -9.21
C ALA A 152 11.15 -8.68 -9.63
N ILE A 153 11.23 -9.97 -9.30
CA ILE A 153 12.30 -10.87 -9.75
C ILE A 153 11.78 -11.68 -10.93
N VAL A 154 12.49 -11.65 -12.04
CA VAL A 154 12.17 -12.39 -13.26
C VAL A 154 13.27 -13.41 -13.52
N LEU A 155 12.96 -14.69 -13.28
CA LEU A 155 13.89 -15.80 -13.48
C LEU A 155 13.97 -16.17 -14.97
N LYS A 156 15.04 -16.84 -15.39
CA LYS A 156 15.28 -17.20 -16.80
C LYS A 156 14.21 -18.09 -17.45
N ASP A 157 13.38 -18.76 -16.64
CA ASP A 157 12.31 -19.64 -17.09
C ASP A 157 10.93 -18.96 -17.09
N ALA A 158 10.87 -17.67 -16.73
CA ALA A 158 9.64 -16.90 -16.75
C ALA A 158 9.10 -16.77 -18.18
N ASP A 159 7.77 -16.77 -18.32
CA ASP A 159 7.11 -16.48 -19.58
C ASP A 159 7.25 -14.97 -19.91
N PRO A 160 7.93 -14.59 -21.01
CA PRO A 160 8.17 -13.18 -21.30
C PRO A 160 6.88 -12.37 -21.53
N GLN A 161 5.84 -12.98 -22.10
CA GLN A 161 4.58 -12.31 -22.36
C GLN A 161 3.86 -12.00 -21.04
N TRP A 162 3.79 -12.97 -20.13
CA TRP A 162 3.18 -12.76 -18.81
C TRP A 162 3.90 -11.68 -18.02
N VAL A 163 5.24 -11.69 -18.07
CA VAL A 163 6.09 -10.68 -17.42
C VAL A 163 5.78 -9.28 -17.94
N ILE A 164 5.76 -9.10 -19.27
CA ILE A 164 5.49 -7.79 -19.89
C ILE A 164 4.08 -7.30 -19.51
N GLU A 165 3.05 -8.11 -19.76
CA GLU A 165 1.65 -7.73 -19.49
C GLU A 165 1.43 -7.38 -18.01
N GLY A 166 1.91 -8.24 -17.13
CA GLY A 166 1.73 -8.14 -15.69
C GLY A 166 2.51 -6.98 -15.07
N LEU A 167 3.77 -6.78 -15.45
CA LEU A 167 4.59 -5.71 -14.89
C LEU A 167 4.31 -4.36 -15.53
N MET A 168 3.82 -4.29 -16.78
CA MET A 168 3.27 -3.04 -17.32
C MET A 168 2.09 -2.55 -16.49
N THR A 169 1.15 -3.44 -16.18
CA THR A 169 0.02 -3.12 -15.29
C THR A 169 0.52 -2.80 -13.88
N GLY A 170 1.37 -3.66 -13.32
CA GLY A 170 1.90 -3.53 -11.96
C GLY A 170 2.71 -2.25 -11.71
N SER A 171 3.31 -1.67 -12.75
CA SER A 171 4.16 -0.48 -12.63
C SER A 171 3.47 0.82 -13.04
N PHE A 172 2.59 0.78 -14.04
CA PHE A 172 2.00 1.99 -14.64
C PHE A 172 0.52 2.20 -14.31
N LEU A 173 -0.15 1.27 -13.63
CA LEU A 173 -1.49 1.48 -13.07
C LEU A 173 -1.51 2.78 -12.25
N ASN A 174 -2.54 3.61 -12.44
CA ASN A 174 -2.66 4.91 -11.76
C ASN A 174 -1.41 5.80 -11.90
N GLN A 175 -0.72 5.71 -13.05
CA GLN A 175 0.50 6.45 -13.36
C GLN A 175 1.65 6.15 -12.37
N GLY A 176 1.71 4.92 -11.84
CA GLY A 176 2.70 4.53 -10.84
C GLY A 176 2.49 5.18 -9.46
N GLN A 177 1.38 5.90 -9.25
CA GLN A 177 0.99 6.46 -7.96
C GLN A 177 0.32 5.36 -7.11
N VAL A 178 1.04 4.28 -6.86
CA VAL A 178 0.54 3.09 -6.17
C VAL A 178 1.61 2.64 -5.17
N CYS A 179 1.24 2.46 -3.90
CA CYS A 179 2.18 2.02 -2.87
C CYS A 179 2.78 0.64 -3.17
N ALA A 180 2.00 -0.23 -3.82
CA ALA A 180 2.42 -1.55 -4.26
C ALA A 180 3.03 -1.60 -5.68
N ALA A 181 3.25 -0.48 -6.36
CA ALA A 181 3.77 -0.50 -7.73
C ALA A 181 5.13 -1.18 -7.82
N SER A 182 5.32 -2.03 -8.84
CA SER A 182 6.64 -2.55 -9.17
C SER A 182 7.49 -1.40 -9.68
N SER A 183 8.62 -1.14 -9.03
CA SER A 183 9.51 -0.02 -9.38
C SER A 183 10.95 -0.44 -9.60
N ARG A 184 11.29 -1.70 -9.28
CA ARG A 184 12.59 -2.32 -9.52
C ARG A 184 12.34 -3.72 -10.08
N ILE A 185 12.64 -3.93 -11.36
CA ILE A 185 12.48 -5.22 -12.02
C ILE A 185 13.88 -5.79 -12.24
N TYR A 186 14.19 -6.87 -11.54
CA TYR A 186 15.44 -7.61 -11.63
C TYR A 186 15.24 -8.79 -12.58
N ILE A 187 15.98 -8.80 -13.69
CA ILE A 187 15.77 -9.76 -14.78
C ILE A 187 17.05 -10.55 -14.99
N GLU A 188 16.96 -11.87 -14.90
CA GLU A 188 18.10 -12.75 -15.20
C GLU A 188 18.62 -12.51 -16.62
N ALA A 189 19.94 -12.52 -16.76
CA ALA A 189 20.66 -12.14 -17.97
C ALA A 189 20.12 -12.76 -19.28
N PRO A 190 19.70 -14.05 -19.33
CA PRO A 190 19.16 -14.65 -20.56
C PRO A 190 17.88 -14.01 -21.11
N LEU A 191 17.04 -13.39 -20.25
CA LEU A 191 15.77 -12.78 -20.67
C LEU A 191 15.84 -11.25 -20.79
N PHE A 192 16.89 -10.63 -20.28
CA PHE A 192 16.94 -9.17 -20.13
C PHE A 192 16.72 -8.42 -21.44
N ASP A 193 17.46 -8.73 -22.50
CA ASP A 193 17.37 -7.97 -23.76
C ASP A 193 16.00 -8.14 -24.44
N THR A 194 15.45 -9.36 -24.41
CA THR A 194 14.10 -9.66 -24.90
C THR A 194 13.05 -8.86 -24.13
N LEU A 195 13.14 -8.81 -22.81
CA LEU A 195 12.18 -8.12 -21.96
C LEU A 195 12.31 -6.60 -22.05
N VAL A 196 13.52 -6.05 -22.12
CA VAL A 196 13.73 -4.60 -22.32
C VAL A 196 13.09 -4.16 -23.63
N SER A 197 13.31 -4.88 -24.72
CA SER A 197 12.66 -4.60 -26.02
C SER A 197 11.14 -4.69 -25.94
N GLY A 198 10.61 -5.71 -25.27
CA GLY A 198 9.17 -5.86 -25.04
C GLY A 198 8.55 -4.72 -24.21
N PHE A 199 9.21 -4.34 -23.10
CA PHE A 199 8.79 -3.22 -22.28
C PHE A 199 8.87 -1.89 -23.03
N GLU A 200 9.91 -1.67 -23.84
CA GLU A 200 10.04 -0.49 -24.68
C GLU A 200 8.85 -0.35 -25.64
N GLN A 201 8.51 -1.42 -26.36
CA GLN A 201 7.36 -1.43 -27.26
C GLN A 201 6.06 -1.13 -26.51
N ALA A 202 5.85 -1.79 -25.37
CA ALA A 202 4.67 -1.60 -24.54
C ALA A 202 4.56 -0.17 -24.02
N VAL A 203 5.63 0.40 -23.45
CA VAL A 203 5.68 1.78 -22.94
C VAL A 203 5.43 2.80 -24.04
N LYS A 204 6.01 2.61 -25.24
CA LYS A 204 5.80 3.53 -26.37
C LYS A 204 4.38 3.47 -26.94
N SER A 205 3.68 2.35 -26.76
CA SER A 205 2.29 2.19 -27.20
C SER A 205 1.26 2.87 -26.28
N LEU A 206 1.65 3.22 -25.04
CA LEU A 206 0.72 3.78 -24.06
C LEU A 206 0.24 5.17 -24.51
N GLN A 207 -1.08 5.33 -24.55
CA GLN A 207 -1.69 6.63 -24.81
C GLN A 207 -1.75 7.46 -23.52
N VAL A 208 -1.15 8.65 -23.57
CA VAL A 208 -1.14 9.61 -22.46
C VAL A 208 -2.17 10.70 -22.75
N GLY A 209 -3.07 10.99 -21.81
CA GLY A 209 -4.13 11.99 -22.00
C GLY A 209 -5.02 12.23 -20.77
N PRO A 210 -6.05 13.07 -20.88
CA PRO A 210 -6.90 13.46 -19.75
C PRO A 210 -7.63 12.28 -19.11
N GLY A 211 -7.91 12.34 -17.80
CA GLY A 211 -8.57 11.25 -17.05
C GLY A 211 -9.98 10.88 -17.50
N MET A 212 -10.68 11.77 -18.21
CA MET A 212 -12.00 11.50 -18.79
C MET A 212 -11.93 10.94 -20.22
N SER A 213 -10.73 10.79 -20.79
CA SER A 213 -10.55 10.21 -22.11
C SER A 213 -10.75 8.69 -22.05
N PRO A 214 -11.59 8.09 -22.90
CA PRO A 214 -11.82 6.65 -22.92
C PRO A 214 -10.63 5.84 -23.47
N VAL A 215 -9.66 6.51 -24.11
CA VAL A 215 -8.50 5.86 -24.74
C VAL A 215 -7.19 6.11 -24.01
N ALA A 216 -7.14 7.08 -23.09
CA ALA A 216 -5.92 7.38 -22.34
C ALA A 216 -5.68 6.32 -21.27
N GLN A 217 -4.52 5.68 -21.31
CA GLN A 217 -4.08 4.68 -20.32
C GLN A 217 -3.26 5.32 -19.20
N ILE A 218 -2.66 6.48 -19.48
CA ILE A 218 -1.84 7.25 -18.55
C ILE A 218 -2.39 8.66 -18.49
N ASN A 219 -2.68 9.13 -17.28
CA ASN A 219 -3.26 10.44 -17.02
C ASN A 219 -2.25 11.40 -16.36
N PRO A 220 -2.61 12.64 -16.03
CA PRO A 220 -1.76 13.49 -15.21
C PRO A 220 -1.49 12.86 -13.84
N VAL A 221 -0.31 13.14 -13.29
CA VAL A 221 -0.09 12.96 -11.85
C VAL A 221 -0.85 14.01 -11.04
N VAL A 222 -1.03 13.75 -9.75
CA VAL A 222 -2.02 14.45 -8.91
C VAL A 222 -1.84 15.97 -8.82
N SER A 223 -0.61 16.48 -8.89
CA SER A 223 -0.31 17.89 -8.66
C SER A 223 0.99 18.33 -9.32
N ARG A 224 1.17 19.65 -9.48
CA ARG A 224 2.43 20.25 -9.95
C ARG A 224 3.61 19.82 -9.08
N ALA A 225 3.48 19.96 -7.76
CA ALA A 225 4.55 19.61 -6.83
C ALA A 225 4.96 18.13 -6.94
N HIS A 226 4.01 17.23 -7.18
CA HIS A 226 4.31 15.82 -7.41
C HIS A 226 4.96 15.57 -8.78
N CYS A 227 4.51 16.27 -9.82
CA CYS A 227 5.15 16.25 -11.14
C CYS A 227 6.60 16.70 -11.06
N ASP A 228 6.87 17.84 -10.40
CA ASP A 228 8.21 18.40 -10.21
C ASP A 228 9.09 17.42 -9.43
N LYS A 229 8.53 16.77 -8.38
CA LYS A 229 9.23 15.70 -7.65
C LYS A 229 9.64 14.56 -8.58
N VAL A 230 8.72 14.02 -9.38
CA VAL A 230 9.01 12.89 -10.28
C VAL A 230 10.01 13.30 -11.36
N CYS A 231 9.85 14.48 -11.97
CA CYS A 231 10.80 15.00 -12.95
C CYS A 231 12.20 15.15 -12.34
N SER A 232 12.34 15.59 -11.08
CA SER A 232 13.66 15.71 -10.43
C SER A 232 14.44 14.39 -10.35
N PHE A 233 13.76 13.24 -10.27
CA PHE A 233 14.43 11.93 -10.34
C PHE A 233 14.90 11.60 -11.75
N LEU A 234 14.11 11.95 -12.77
CA LEU A 234 14.45 11.73 -14.17
C LEU A 234 15.58 12.65 -14.63
N ASP A 235 15.59 13.90 -14.15
CA ASP A 235 16.64 14.87 -14.42
C ASP A 235 17.98 14.45 -13.79
N ASP A 236 17.96 13.93 -12.55
CA ASP A 236 19.14 13.32 -11.90
C ASP A 236 19.68 12.13 -12.70
N ALA A 237 18.80 11.22 -13.14
CA ALA A 237 19.17 10.08 -13.96
C ALA A 237 19.78 10.50 -15.31
N GLN A 238 19.18 11.50 -15.96
CA GLN A 238 19.69 12.04 -17.23
C GLN A 238 21.05 12.74 -17.05
N ALA A 239 21.23 13.50 -15.96
CA ALA A 239 22.49 14.16 -15.65
C ALA A 239 23.63 13.16 -15.41
N GLN A 240 23.32 11.97 -14.87
CA GLN A 240 24.27 10.87 -14.70
C GLN A 240 24.33 9.92 -15.91
N GLN A 241 23.76 10.35 -17.05
CA GLN A 241 23.80 9.61 -18.32
C GLN A 241 23.17 8.20 -18.26
N ALA A 242 22.18 8.00 -17.39
CA ALA A 242 21.41 6.76 -17.37
C ALA A 242 20.65 6.58 -18.69
N GLU A 243 20.51 5.34 -19.13
CA GLU A 243 19.72 5.00 -20.31
C GLU A 243 18.22 5.08 -19.97
N LEU A 244 17.50 5.98 -20.67
CA LEU A 244 16.09 6.23 -20.46
C LEU A 244 15.28 5.88 -21.70
N ILE A 245 14.32 4.98 -21.54
CA ILE A 245 13.32 4.67 -22.57
C ILE A 245 12.02 5.36 -22.16
N ARG A 246 11.60 6.36 -22.93
CA ARG A 246 10.40 7.17 -22.63
C ARG A 246 9.26 6.85 -23.60
N GLY A 247 8.06 6.76 -23.05
CA GLY A 247 6.81 6.74 -23.81
C GLY A 247 6.40 8.14 -24.28
N SER A 248 5.11 8.32 -24.59
CA SER A 248 4.58 9.62 -24.99
C SER A 248 4.62 10.65 -23.86
N ASN A 249 4.88 11.92 -24.18
CA ASN A 249 4.84 13.03 -23.21
C ASN A 249 3.41 13.46 -22.84
N GLY A 250 2.40 12.98 -23.56
CA GLY A 250 1.02 13.44 -23.43
C GLY A 250 0.68 14.64 -24.32
N PRO A 251 -0.56 15.14 -24.23
CA PRO A 251 -1.03 16.24 -25.05
C PRO A 251 -0.29 17.54 -24.71
N ALA A 252 -0.04 18.37 -25.73
CA ALA A 252 0.39 19.74 -25.52
C ALA A 252 -0.76 20.52 -24.83
N GLY A 253 -0.53 21.05 -23.63
CA GLY A 253 -1.56 21.80 -22.91
C GLY A 253 -1.37 21.80 -21.40
N GLU A 254 -2.44 22.17 -20.70
CA GLU A 254 -2.47 22.23 -19.23
C GLU A 254 -2.61 20.82 -18.63
N GLY A 255 -1.85 20.57 -17.57
CA GLY A 255 -1.84 19.29 -16.87
C GLY A 255 -0.44 18.92 -16.38
N TYR A 256 -0.39 17.97 -15.47
CA TYR A 256 0.84 17.51 -14.82
C TYR A 256 1.24 16.14 -15.38
N TYR A 257 1.61 16.09 -16.65
CA TYR A 257 1.94 14.83 -17.33
C TYR A 257 3.41 14.47 -17.12
N VAL A 258 3.66 13.19 -16.84
CA VAL A 258 5.00 12.60 -16.84
C VAL A 258 4.98 11.42 -17.80
N ALA A 259 5.92 11.41 -18.75
CA ALA A 259 6.04 10.30 -19.69
C ALA A 259 6.37 8.99 -18.93
N PRO A 260 5.66 7.88 -19.19
CA PRO A 260 6.06 6.58 -18.68
C PRO A 260 7.50 6.28 -19.09
N THR A 261 8.35 6.01 -18.10
CA THR A 261 9.80 5.94 -18.31
C THR A 261 10.37 4.66 -17.71
N LEU A 262 11.16 3.94 -18.51
CA LEU A 262 12.01 2.85 -18.07
C LEU A 262 13.44 3.40 -17.94
N VAL A 263 14.11 3.04 -16.85
CA VAL A 263 15.53 3.34 -16.61
C VAL A 263 16.29 2.02 -16.67
N VAL A 264 17.14 1.88 -17.67
CA VAL A 264 17.84 0.61 -17.95
C VAL A 264 19.19 0.61 -17.23
N ASN A 265 19.42 -0.42 -16.42
CA ASN A 265 20.63 -0.62 -15.60
C ASN A 265 21.12 0.65 -14.88
N PRO A 266 20.25 1.35 -14.09
CA PRO A 266 20.68 2.54 -13.37
C PRO A 266 21.80 2.23 -12.37
N ASP A 267 22.77 3.15 -12.27
CA ASP A 267 23.78 3.11 -11.21
C ASP A 267 23.10 3.08 -9.83
N ALA A 268 23.57 2.22 -8.93
CA ALA A 268 23.03 2.06 -7.58
C ALA A 268 23.12 3.33 -6.71
N LYS A 269 23.88 4.35 -7.12
CA LYS A 269 23.97 5.68 -6.50
C LYS A 269 22.84 6.61 -6.90
N LEU A 270 22.13 6.33 -8.00
CA LEU A 270 20.99 7.14 -8.41
C LEU A 270 19.88 7.05 -7.38
N ARG A 271 19.31 8.21 -7.03
CA ARG A 271 18.26 8.30 -6.00
C ARG A 271 17.07 7.41 -6.32
N LEU A 272 16.70 7.32 -7.59
CA LEU A 272 15.59 6.48 -8.06
C LEU A 272 15.80 4.97 -7.86
N THR A 273 16.98 4.50 -7.48
CA THR A 273 17.22 3.09 -7.13
C THR A 273 16.84 2.79 -5.68
N ARG A 274 16.88 3.79 -4.80
CA ARG A 274 16.64 3.66 -3.35
C ARG A 274 15.35 4.32 -2.88
N GLU A 275 15.05 5.50 -3.41
CA GLU A 275 13.90 6.31 -3.01
C GLU A 275 12.63 5.94 -3.80
N GLU A 276 11.48 6.05 -3.13
CA GLU A 276 10.16 5.91 -3.74
C GLU A 276 9.83 7.14 -4.60
N VAL A 277 9.80 6.94 -5.92
CA VAL A 277 9.45 7.97 -6.90
C VAL A 277 7.95 8.27 -6.84
N PHE A 278 7.13 7.21 -6.79
CA PHE A 278 5.66 7.25 -6.75
C PHE A 278 5.05 7.91 -8.00
N GLY A 279 5.60 7.57 -9.16
CA GLY A 279 5.20 8.04 -10.49
C GLY A 279 5.55 6.99 -11.54
N PRO A 280 5.33 7.27 -12.83
CA PRO A 280 5.43 6.26 -13.89
C PRO A 280 6.89 6.04 -14.30
N VAL A 281 7.74 5.61 -13.36
CA VAL A 281 9.18 5.40 -13.52
C VAL A 281 9.58 4.04 -12.97
N VAL A 282 10.22 3.22 -13.81
CA VAL A 282 10.54 1.82 -13.49
C VAL A 282 12.01 1.54 -13.81
N ASN A 283 12.70 0.86 -12.90
CA ASN A 283 14.08 0.44 -13.14
C ASN A 283 14.09 -0.98 -13.68
N LEU A 284 14.79 -1.22 -14.80
CA LEU A 284 15.08 -2.55 -15.33
C LEU A 284 16.55 -2.85 -15.04
N VAL A 285 16.83 -3.89 -14.25
CA VAL A 285 18.17 -4.22 -13.77
C VAL A 285 18.52 -5.63 -14.18
N ARG A 286 19.62 -5.78 -14.93
CA ARG A 286 20.17 -7.08 -15.30
C ARG A 286 20.86 -7.69 -14.08
N VAL A 287 20.59 -8.96 -13.84
CA VAL A 287 21.26 -9.76 -12.81
C VAL A 287 21.79 -11.06 -13.43
N ALA A 288 22.86 -11.60 -12.87
CA ALA A 288 23.49 -12.83 -13.32
C ALA A 288 22.57 -14.04 -13.10
N ASP A 289 21.90 -14.08 -11.95
CA ASP A 289 20.97 -15.13 -11.55
C ASP A 289 19.94 -14.63 -10.53
N GLY A 290 18.99 -15.49 -10.18
CA GLY A 290 17.95 -15.17 -9.20
C GLY A 290 18.47 -14.90 -7.79
N GLU A 291 19.63 -15.43 -7.39
CA GLU A 291 20.18 -15.16 -6.05
C GLU A 291 20.68 -13.72 -5.92
N GLU A 292 21.38 -13.22 -6.94
CA GLU A 292 21.71 -11.79 -7.04
C GLU A 292 20.42 -10.94 -7.04
N ALA A 293 19.40 -11.37 -7.82
CA ALA A 293 18.10 -10.71 -7.86
C ALA A 293 17.46 -10.60 -6.48
N LEU A 294 17.48 -11.68 -5.71
CA LEU A 294 16.91 -11.75 -4.36
C LEU A 294 17.67 -10.89 -3.36
N GLN A 295 19.01 -10.88 -3.43
CA GLN A 295 19.83 -10.01 -2.60
C GLN A 295 19.48 -8.54 -2.85
N LEU A 296 19.43 -8.12 -4.12
CA LEU A 296 19.09 -6.74 -4.50
C LEU A 296 17.62 -6.40 -4.20
N ALA A 297 16.70 -7.34 -4.39
CA ALA A 297 15.29 -7.17 -4.06
C ALA A 297 15.09 -6.85 -2.58
N ASN A 298 15.80 -7.57 -1.70
CA ASN A 298 15.75 -7.37 -0.25
C ASN A 298 16.60 -6.19 0.25
N ASP A 299 17.56 -5.69 -0.55
CA ASP A 299 18.39 -4.53 -0.27
C ASP A 299 17.61 -3.20 -0.38
N THR A 300 16.71 -3.02 0.57
CA THR A 300 15.88 -1.83 0.75
C THR A 300 15.41 -1.75 2.20
N GLU A 301 15.22 -0.53 2.69
CA GLU A 301 14.61 -0.31 4.00
C GLU A 301 13.10 -0.63 4.01
N TYR A 302 12.48 -0.67 2.83
CA TYR A 302 11.06 -0.96 2.64
C TYR A 302 10.80 -2.47 2.56
N GLY A 303 9.54 -2.85 2.76
CA GLY A 303 9.09 -4.24 2.67
C GLY A 303 7.59 -4.33 2.45
N LEU A 304 7.04 -3.52 1.54
CA LEU A 304 5.61 -3.48 1.29
C LEU A 304 5.17 -4.68 0.44
N THR A 305 5.52 -4.69 -0.84
CA THR A 305 5.20 -5.81 -1.73
C THR A 305 6.40 -6.29 -2.53
N ALA A 306 6.30 -7.49 -3.08
CA ALA A 306 7.25 -8.06 -4.03
C ALA A 306 6.55 -9.04 -4.99
N SER A 307 7.23 -9.43 -6.07
CA SER A 307 6.80 -10.57 -6.87
C SER A 307 7.96 -11.38 -7.42
N VAL A 308 7.73 -12.66 -7.68
CA VAL A 308 8.60 -13.54 -8.47
C VAL A 308 7.88 -14.04 -9.71
N TRP A 309 8.58 -14.09 -10.83
CA TRP A 309 8.09 -14.54 -12.13
C TRP A 309 8.91 -15.74 -12.58
N THR A 310 8.26 -16.88 -12.75
CA THR A 310 8.88 -18.19 -13.04
C THR A 310 7.81 -19.22 -13.43
N GLN A 311 8.19 -20.22 -14.22
CA GLN A 311 7.35 -21.40 -14.48
C GLN A 311 7.67 -22.57 -13.53
N ASN A 312 8.74 -22.46 -12.76
CA ASN A 312 9.18 -23.47 -11.80
C ASN A 312 8.50 -23.30 -10.44
N LEU A 313 7.68 -24.27 -10.06
CA LEU A 313 6.97 -24.28 -8.78
C LEU A 313 7.90 -24.25 -7.56
N SER A 314 9.01 -24.98 -7.60
CA SER A 314 9.96 -25.01 -6.48
C SER A 314 10.61 -23.63 -6.28
N GLN A 315 10.98 -22.96 -7.37
CA GLN A 315 11.52 -21.60 -7.29
C GLN A 315 10.44 -20.60 -6.84
N ALA A 316 9.21 -20.72 -7.32
CA ALA A 316 8.11 -19.87 -6.87
C ALA A 316 7.94 -19.91 -5.34
N LEU A 317 7.91 -21.12 -4.76
CA LEU A 317 7.80 -21.32 -3.31
C LEU A 317 9.04 -20.79 -2.58
N GLU A 318 10.23 -21.20 -3.00
CA GLU A 318 11.50 -20.82 -2.36
C GLU A 318 11.69 -19.30 -2.31
N TYR A 319 11.47 -18.61 -3.43
CA TYR A 319 11.63 -17.16 -3.50
C TYR A 319 10.54 -16.44 -2.70
N SER A 320 9.31 -16.97 -2.69
CA SER A 320 8.23 -16.37 -1.91
C SER A 320 8.49 -16.39 -0.41
N ASP A 321 9.14 -17.44 0.10
CA ASP A 321 9.53 -17.56 1.51
C ASP A 321 10.68 -16.60 1.89
N ARG A 322 11.57 -16.31 0.93
CA ARG A 322 12.80 -15.54 1.18
C ARG A 322 12.66 -14.04 0.90
N LEU A 323 11.63 -13.62 0.18
CA LEU A 323 11.34 -12.21 -0.07
C LEU A 323 10.82 -11.53 1.20
N GLN A 324 11.46 -10.42 1.58
CA GLN A 324 11.14 -9.68 2.80
C GLN A 324 10.09 -8.59 2.53
N ALA A 325 8.88 -9.01 2.19
CA ALA A 325 7.76 -8.12 1.90
C ALA A 325 6.45 -8.60 2.54
N GLY A 326 5.55 -7.66 2.83
CA GLY A 326 4.24 -7.91 3.42
C GLY A 326 3.29 -8.72 2.53
N THR A 327 3.44 -8.57 1.21
CA THR A 327 2.71 -9.35 0.20
C THR A 327 3.69 -9.78 -0.89
N VAL A 328 3.69 -11.06 -1.24
CA VAL A 328 4.48 -11.61 -2.35
C VAL A 328 3.55 -12.24 -3.36
N TRP A 329 3.61 -11.79 -4.61
CA TRP A 329 2.91 -12.41 -5.73
C TRP A 329 3.83 -13.36 -6.51
N VAL A 330 3.23 -14.39 -7.11
CA VAL A 330 3.89 -15.25 -8.10
C VAL A 330 3.17 -15.06 -9.43
N ASN A 331 3.90 -14.69 -10.48
CA ASN A 331 3.35 -14.44 -11.83
C ASN A 331 2.21 -13.39 -11.86
N SER A 332 2.25 -12.42 -10.95
CA SER A 332 1.33 -11.28 -10.88
C SER A 332 1.99 -10.13 -10.09
N HIS A 333 1.38 -8.93 -10.12
CA HIS A 333 1.78 -7.80 -9.29
C HIS A 333 0.61 -6.83 -9.08
N THR A 334 0.54 -6.18 -7.90
CA THR A 334 -0.41 -5.10 -7.57
C THR A 334 -1.89 -5.50 -7.42
N LEU A 335 -2.26 -6.77 -7.65
CA LEU A 335 -3.64 -7.24 -7.49
C LEU A 335 -3.99 -7.48 -6.02
N ILE A 336 -5.07 -6.85 -5.56
CA ILE A 336 -5.57 -6.94 -4.18
C ILE A 336 -6.94 -7.63 -4.14
N ASP A 337 -7.21 -8.34 -3.06
CA ASP A 337 -8.52 -8.92 -2.76
C ASP A 337 -8.91 -8.59 -1.31
N ALA A 338 -10.19 -8.33 -1.06
CA ALA A 338 -10.65 -7.95 0.28
C ALA A 338 -10.45 -9.05 1.33
N ASN A 339 -10.30 -10.31 0.90
CA ASN A 339 -10.04 -11.47 1.75
C ASN A 339 -8.53 -11.79 1.90
N LEU A 340 -7.64 -11.06 1.24
CA LEU A 340 -6.20 -11.25 1.34
C LEU A 340 -5.55 -10.07 2.11
N PRO A 341 -4.97 -10.30 3.31
CA PRO A 341 -4.32 -9.24 4.08
C PRO A 341 -3.24 -8.50 3.30
N PHE A 342 -3.19 -7.18 3.45
CA PHE A 342 -2.22 -6.29 2.81
C PHE A 342 -1.61 -5.34 3.85
N GLY A 343 -0.30 -5.09 3.73
CA GLY A 343 0.41 -4.11 4.55
C GLY A 343 1.86 -4.49 4.73
N GLY A 344 2.70 -3.52 5.08
CA GLY A 344 4.15 -3.67 4.98
C GLY A 344 4.86 -4.43 6.10
N MET A 345 6.14 -4.68 5.83
CA MET A 345 7.19 -5.05 6.77
C MET A 345 8.25 -3.93 6.81
N LYS A 346 9.24 -4.04 7.70
CA LYS A 346 10.36 -3.08 7.81
C LYS A 346 9.86 -1.62 7.93
N GLN A 347 10.41 -0.69 7.15
CA GLN A 347 9.99 0.73 7.14
C GLN A 347 8.70 1.00 6.37
N SER A 348 8.08 -0.02 5.78
CA SER A 348 6.75 0.07 5.14
C SER A 348 5.59 -0.01 6.15
N GLY A 349 5.91 -0.08 7.44
CA GLY A 349 4.95 0.11 8.53
C GLY A 349 4.49 -1.18 9.20
N THR A 350 3.38 -1.09 9.92
CA THR A 350 2.88 -2.15 10.81
C THR A 350 1.35 -2.21 10.83
N GLY A 351 0.82 -3.43 11.00
CA GLY A 351 -0.61 -3.71 10.87
C GLY A 351 -0.98 -4.14 9.45
N ARG A 352 -2.24 -4.55 9.27
CA ARG A 352 -2.76 -5.05 8.00
C ARG A 352 -4.14 -4.47 7.75
N ASP A 353 -4.39 -4.14 6.48
CA ASP A 353 -5.72 -3.99 5.94
C ASP A 353 -6.17 -5.32 5.30
N PHE A 354 -7.48 -5.50 5.10
CA PHE A 354 -8.12 -6.69 4.52
C PHE A 354 -7.97 -7.99 5.34
N GLY A 355 -8.58 -9.05 4.79
CA GLY A 355 -8.52 -10.39 5.32
C GLY A 355 -9.63 -10.73 6.32
N PRO A 356 -9.74 -12.02 6.69
CA PRO A 356 -10.77 -12.49 7.62
C PRO A 356 -10.59 -11.87 9.01
N ASP A 357 -9.35 -11.60 9.41
CA ASP A 357 -9.00 -11.02 10.71
C ASP A 357 -8.89 -9.49 10.66
N TRP A 358 -9.35 -8.82 9.60
CA TRP A 358 -9.19 -7.37 9.44
C TRP A 358 -9.69 -6.59 10.65
N LEU A 359 -10.80 -7.03 11.25
CA LEU A 359 -11.44 -6.35 12.39
C LEU A 359 -10.65 -6.47 13.70
N ASP A 360 -9.67 -7.38 13.80
CA ASP A 360 -8.88 -7.55 15.03
C ASP A 360 -8.09 -6.29 15.39
N GLY A 361 -7.58 -5.57 14.39
CA GLY A 361 -6.88 -4.30 14.60
C GLY A 361 -7.79 -3.15 15.06
N TRP A 362 -9.10 -3.36 15.08
CA TRP A 362 -10.15 -2.38 15.41
C TRP A 362 -10.93 -2.77 16.68
N CYS A 363 -10.52 -3.88 17.33
CA CYS A 363 -11.08 -4.37 18.57
C CYS A 363 -10.01 -4.46 19.66
N GLU A 364 -10.43 -4.30 20.91
CA GLU A 364 -9.68 -4.64 22.10
C GLU A 364 -10.11 -6.02 22.61
N THR A 365 -9.14 -6.85 22.96
CA THR A 365 -9.42 -8.16 23.56
C THR A 365 -9.51 -8.05 25.08
N LYS A 366 -10.71 -8.23 25.63
CA LYS A 366 -10.95 -8.29 27.08
C LYS A 366 -11.03 -9.75 27.54
N SER A 367 -10.17 -10.15 28.46
CA SER A 367 -10.25 -11.46 29.11
C SER A 367 -11.18 -11.40 30.33
N VAL A 368 -12.08 -12.37 30.45
CA VAL A 368 -12.92 -12.59 31.62
C VAL A 368 -12.54 -13.93 32.21
N CYS A 369 -12.29 -13.97 33.52
CA CYS A 369 -11.96 -15.17 34.26
C CYS A 369 -12.84 -15.22 35.51
N VAL A 370 -13.71 -16.21 35.59
CA VAL A 370 -14.62 -16.42 36.71
C VAL A 370 -14.17 -17.65 37.46
N ARG A 371 -13.85 -17.47 38.74
CA ARG A 371 -13.69 -18.58 39.67
C ARG A 371 -15.08 -19.06 40.11
N TYR A 372 -15.30 -20.36 40.12
CA TYR A 372 -16.55 -20.98 40.58
C TYR A 372 -16.32 -22.28 41.34
#